data_AF-A0A368G3K9-F1
#
_entry.id   AF-A0A368G3K9-F1
#
_cell.length_a   1.000
_cell.length_b   1.000
_cell.length_c   1.000
_cell.angle_alpha   90.00
_cell.angle_beta   90.00
_cell.angle_gamma   90.00
#
_symmetry.space_group_name_H-M   'P 1'
#
loop_
_entity.id
_entity.type
_entity.pdbx_description
1 polymer ?
#
loop_
_entity_poly.entity_id
_entity_poly.type
_entity_poly.pdbx_seq_one_letter_code
_entity_poly.pdbx_strand_id
1 'polypeptide(L)'
;MAEQLQQNSMELVTPHDLHATLKDILYFQPPSNFTEVDFKIFDKNFRGSSLLRQFQAGKRRNCKTLPIPFQYCICQYEKMDVTDEALKQILGQFAVEQLTSLLEAQNVTSKCEEINLRKVEAKQYQSSKINNLGNNTSFFEVTFEVAAPAKGKFQVSVATATFLFFFF
;
A
#
# COMPACT_ATOMS: atom_id res chain seq x y z
N MET A 1 21.21 -6.58 22.71
CA MET A 1 20.56 -5.50 21.92
C MET A 1 21.17 -5.31 20.53
N ALA A 2 22.48 -5.09 20.38
CA ALA A 2 23.11 -4.96 19.05
C ALA A 2 22.87 -6.17 18.14
N GLU A 3 23.01 -7.38 18.69
CA GLU A 3 22.69 -8.63 17.99
C GLU A 3 21.22 -8.71 17.55
N GLN A 4 20.28 -8.32 18.42
CA GLN A 4 18.85 -8.29 18.10
C GLN A 4 18.54 -7.32 16.95
N LEU A 5 19.16 -6.14 16.97
CA LEU A 5 19.01 -5.16 15.90
C LEU A 5 19.56 -5.70 14.58
N GLN A 6 20.69 -6.39 14.61
CA GLN A 6 21.28 -7.04 13.44
C GLN A 6 20.38 -8.15 12.89
N GLN A 7 19.79 -8.99 13.75
CA GLN A 7 18.82 -10.00 13.34
C GLN A 7 17.59 -9.36 12.66
N ASN A 8 17.02 -8.32 13.28
CA ASN A 8 15.85 -7.61 12.74
C ASN A 8 16.15 -6.84 11.45
N SER A 9 17.42 -6.49 11.17
CA SER A 9 17.81 -5.79 9.93
C SER A 9 17.63 -6.64 8.66
N MET A 10 17.51 -7.97 8.81
CA MET A 10 17.28 -8.91 7.72
C MET A 10 15.79 -9.11 7.40
N GLU A 11 14.90 -8.46 8.15
CA GLU A 11 13.45 -8.56 8.01
C GLU A 11 12.86 -7.26 7.43
N LEU A 12 11.62 -7.32 6.95
CA LEU A 12 10.94 -6.13 6.43
C LEU A 12 10.61 -5.15 7.57
N VAL A 13 11.20 -3.96 7.50
CA VAL A 13 11.03 -2.85 8.46
C VAL A 13 10.20 -1.73 7.85
N THR A 14 9.37 -1.09 8.67
CA THR A 14 8.47 0.01 8.29
C THR A 14 8.72 1.25 9.16
N PRO A 15 8.25 2.44 8.74
CA PRO A 15 8.27 3.63 9.60
C PRO A 15 7.55 3.44 10.94
N HIS A 16 6.54 2.55 11.01
CA HIS A 16 5.86 2.23 12.25
C HIS A 16 6.76 1.49 13.26
N ASP A 17 7.72 0.69 12.79
CA ASP A 17 8.70 0.02 13.65
C ASP A 17 9.69 1.04 14.23
N LEU A 18 10.09 2.05 13.45
CA LEU A 18 10.92 3.15 13.96
C LEU A 18 10.20 3.93 15.06
N HIS A 19 8.92 4.29 14.83
CA HIS A 19 8.10 4.94 15.86
C HIS A 19 8.00 4.08 17.13
N ALA A 20 7.72 2.77 16.98
CA ALA A 20 7.68 1.83 18.12
C ALA A 20 9.03 1.72 18.84
N THR A 21 10.14 1.74 18.10
CA THR A 21 11.51 1.68 18.64
C THR A 21 11.82 2.92 19.48
N LEU A 22 11.52 4.11 18.98
CA LEU A 22 11.73 5.35 19.72
C LEU A 22 10.89 5.39 21.00
N LYS A 23 9.64 4.90 20.93
CA LYS A 23 8.77 4.75 22.10
C LYS A 23 9.31 3.75 23.12
N ASP A 24 9.84 2.61 22.65
CA ASP A 24 10.50 1.59 23.49
C ASP A 24 11.71 2.19 24.23
N ILE A 25 12.58 2.90 23.51
CA ILE A 25 13.74 3.61 24.08
C ILE A 25 13.32 4.63 25.14
N LEU A 26 12.26 5.39 24.88
CA LEU A 26 11.86 6.49 25.76
C LEU A 26 11.18 6.00 27.05
N TYR A 27 10.33 4.96 26.96
CA TYR A 27 9.42 4.61 28.05
C TYR A 27 9.62 3.22 28.66
N PHE A 28 10.23 2.27 27.94
CA PHE A 28 10.19 0.85 28.35
C PHE A 28 11.56 0.23 28.55
N GLN A 29 12.57 0.60 27.76
CA GLN A 29 13.93 0.10 27.92
C GLN A 29 14.68 0.68 29.14
N PRO A 30 14.54 1.97 29.53
CA PRO A 30 15.33 2.54 30.62
C PRO A 30 15.16 1.81 31.97
N PRO A 31 13.94 1.43 32.41
CA PRO A 31 13.76 0.67 33.66
C PRO A 31 14.48 -0.69 33.68
N SER A 32 14.72 -1.28 32.51
CA SER A 32 15.41 -2.57 32.36
C SER A 32 16.90 -2.44 32.05
N ASN A 33 17.46 -1.21 32.05
CA ASN A 33 18.80 -0.93 31.56
C ASN A 33 19.08 -1.51 30.16
N PHE A 34 18.09 -1.43 29.27
CA PHE A 34 18.25 -1.87 27.87
C PHE A 34 18.59 -3.37 27.72
N THR A 35 18.10 -4.21 28.64
CA THR A 35 18.36 -5.66 28.61
C THR A 35 17.21 -6.47 28.03
N GLU A 36 15.98 -5.94 28.08
CA GLU A 36 14.81 -6.64 27.57
C GLU A 36 14.76 -6.67 26.04
N VAL A 37 14.81 -7.89 25.50
CA VAL A 37 14.70 -8.14 24.05
C VAL A 37 13.45 -8.92 23.66
N ASP A 38 12.64 -9.38 24.62
CA ASP A 38 11.44 -10.16 24.29
C ASP A 38 10.39 -9.33 23.57
N PHE A 39 9.60 -10.00 22.70
CA PHE A 39 8.52 -9.38 21.96
C PHE A 39 7.57 -8.64 22.91
N LYS A 40 7.27 -7.38 22.57
CA LYS A 40 6.40 -6.51 23.36
C LYS A 40 5.45 -5.71 22.49
N ILE A 41 4.24 -5.55 22.99
CA ILE A 41 3.17 -4.77 22.39
C ILE A 41 3.09 -3.44 23.11
N PHE A 42 3.19 -2.34 22.36
CA PHE A 42 3.18 -0.98 22.93
C PHE A 42 1.86 -0.24 22.74
N ASP A 43 1.03 -0.68 21.79
CA ASP A 43 -0.19 0.01 21.37
C ASP A 43 -1.28 -0.98 20.99
N LYS A 44 -2.53 -0.64 21.29
CA LYS A 44 -3.72 -1.45 20.95
C LYS A 44 -3.88 -1.69 19.45
N ASN A 45 -3.29 -0.83 18.61
CA ASN A 45 -3.41 -0.89 17.16
C ASN A 45 -2.24 -1.62 16.47
N PHE A 46 -1.24 -2.10 17.24
CA PHE A 46 -0.15 -2.99 16.78
C PHE A 46 0.51 -2.61 15.44
N ARG A 47 0.71 -1.31 15.18
CA ARG A 47 1.18 -0.87 13.84
C ARG A 47 2.64 -1.19 13.56
N GLY A 48 3.46 -1.40 14.59
CA GLY A 48 4.88 -1.70 14.45
C GLY A 48 5.44 -2.39 15.69
N SER A 49 6.68 -2.86 15.58
CA SER A 49 7.44 -3.52 16.64
C SER A 49 8.78 -2.82 16.84
N SER A 50 9.26 -2.76 18.09
CA SER A 50 10.58 -2.19 18.37
C SER A 50 11.68 -3.05 17.72
N LEU A 51 12.63 -2.40 17.05
CA LEU A 51 13.79 -3.05 16.45
C LEU A 51 14.79 -3.56 17.50
N LEU A 52 14.65 -3.14 18.76
CA LEU A 52 15.47 -3.60 19.87
C LEU A 52 14.97 -4.90 20.50
N ARG A 53 13.79 -5.36 20.07
CA ARG A 53 13.11 -6.56 20.58
C ARG A 53 12.87 -7.56 19.45
N GLN A 54 12.68 -8.82 19.81
CA GLN A 54 12.27 -9.87 18.88
C GLN A 54 10.92 -9.51 18.26
N PHE A 55 10.79 -9.78 16.96
CA PHE A 55 9.49 -9.74 16.30
C PHE A 55 8.62 -10.93 16.73
N GLN A 56 7.31 -10.78 16.55
CA GLN A 56 6.34 -11.79 16.96
C GLN A 56 6.63 -13.15 16.32
N ALA A 57 6.90 -14.16 17.15
CA ALA A 57 7.16 -15.52 16.71
C ALA A 57 6.00 -16.07 15.87
N GLY A 58 6.33 -16.82 14.82
CA GLY A 58 5.35 -17.44 13.91
C GLY A 58 4.65 -16.47 12.95
N LYS A 59 4.90 -15.15 13.04
CA LYS A 59 4.31 -14.15 12.14
C LYS A 59 5.33 -13.60 11.16
N ARG A 60 5.34 -14.17 9.95
CA ARG A 60 6.21 -13.69 8.87
C ARG A 60 5.90 -12.25 8.52
N ARG A 61 6.94 -11.42 8.36
CA ARG A 61 6.83 -10.02 7.95
C ARG A 61 6.84 -9.91 6.43
N ASN A 62 5.78 -9.35 5.86
CA ASN A 62 5.64 -9.07 4.44
C ASN A 62 4.55 -8.00 4.25
N CYS A 63 4.35 -7.55 3.01
CA CYS A 63 3.37 -6.49 2.70
C CYS A 63 1.91 -6.87 2.99
N LYS A 64 1.59 -8.16 3.23
CA LYS A 64 0.24 -8.60 3.65
C LYS A 64 0.06 -8.55 5.17
N THR A 65 1.13 -8.79 5.93
CA THR A 65 1.06 -8.90 7.40
C THR A 65 1.42 -7.60 8.12
N LEU A 66 2.11 -6.69 7.43
CA LEU A 66 2.45 -5.36 7.91
C LEU A 66 1.52 -4.30 7.30
N PRO A 67 1.29 -3.18 7.99
CA PRO A 67 0.46 -2.08 7.49
C PRO A 67 1.21 -1.26 6.43
N ILE A 68 1.67 -1.91 5.37
CA ILE A 68 2.32 -1.31 4.21
C ILE A 68 1.28 -1.29 3.09
N PRO A 69 0.84 -0.11 2.62
CA PRO A 69 -0.02 -0.04 1.45
C PRO A 69 0.62 -0.76 0.26
N PHE A 70 -0.17 -1.48 -0.54
CA PHE A 70 0.33 -2.35 -1.60
C PHE A 70 1.23 -1.60 -2.60
N GLN A 71 0.91 -0.34 -2.89
CA GLN A 71 1.68 0.57 -3.74
C GLN A 71 3.09 0.89 -3.21
N TYR A 72 3.34 0.73 -1.91
CA TYR A 72 4.65 0.93 -1.29
C TYR A 72 5.35 -0.39 -0.94
N CYS A 73 4.80 -1.53 -1.38
CA CYS A 73 5.46 -2.80 -1.21
C CYS A 73 6.75 -2.84 -2.06
N ILE A 74 7.87 -3.18 -1.41
CA ILE A 74 9.19 -3.29 -2.08
C ILE A 74 9.20 -4.45 -3.10
N CYS A 75 8.29 -5.42 -2.95
CA CYS A 75 8.17 -6.52 -3.90
C CYS A 75 7.72 -5.98 -5.28
N GLN A 76 8.62 -6.06 -6.26
CA GLN A 76 8.30 -5.76 -7.64
C GLN A 76 7.55 -6.96 -8.24
N TYR A 77 6.28 -6.76 -8.54
CA TYR A 77 5.50 -7.73 -9.29
C TYR A 77 5.67 -7.48 -10.78
N GLU A 78 5.77 -8.57 -11.53
CA GLU A 78 5.79 -8.51 -12.99
C GLU A 78 4.46 -7.98 -13.50
N LYS A 79 4.54 -7.06 -14.46
CA LYS A 79 3.39 -6.36 -15.04
C LYS A 79 3.40 -6.55 -16.56
N MET A 80 2.22 -6.76 -17.14
CA MET A 80 2.04 -6.84 -18.59
C MET A 80 1.15 -5.70 -19.05
N ASP A 81 1.44 -5.15 -20.23
CA ASP A 81 0.58 -4.13 -20.82
C ASP A 81 -0.79 -4.75 -21.15
N VAL A 82 -1.86 -4.06 -20.75
CA VAL A 82 -3.21 -4.41 -21.18
C VAL A 82 -3.33 -4.01 -22.65
N THR A 83 -3.71 -4.93 -23.52
CA THR A 83 -3.91 -4.66 -24.96
C THR A 83 -5.37 -4.42 -25.32
N ASP A 84 -6.30 -4.86 -24.48
CA ASP A 84 -7.74 -4.64 -24.65
C ASP A 84 -8.10 -3.17 -24.38
N GLU A 85 -8.43 -2.45 -25.45
CA GLU A 85 -8.82 -1.04 -25.39
C GLU A 85 -10.15 -0.81 -24.65
N ALA A 86 -11.11 -1.74 -24.71
CA ALA A 86 -12.36 -1.62 -23.98
C ALA A 86 -12.10 -1.72 -22.47
N LEU A 87 -11.26 -2.66 -22.06
CA LEU A 87 -10.84 -2.79 -20.66
C LEU A 87 -10.09 -1.55 -20.17
N LYS A 88 -9.19 -0.96 -20.98
CA LYS A 88 -8.53 0.31 -20.63
C LYS A 88 -9.53 1.42 -20.39
N GLN A 89 -10.51 1.59 -21.26
CA GLN A 89 -11.53 2.64 -21.11
C GLN A 89 -12.37 2.42 -19.85
N ILE A 90 -12.79 1.19 -19.57
CA ILE A 90 -13.52 0.85 -18.33
C ILE A 90 -12.69 1.20 -17.09
N LEU A 91 -11.41 0.81 -17.08
CA LEU A 91 -10.49 1.08 -15.97
C LEU A 91 -10.24 2.58 -15.76
N GLY A 92 -10.05 3.34 -16.85
CA GLY A 92 -9.84 4.79 -16.79
C GLY A 92 -11.09 5.53 -16.34
N GLN A 93 -12.26 5.15 -16.87
CA GLN A 93 -13.54 5.73 -16.48
C GLN A 93 -13.83 5.47 -15.00
N PHE A 94 -13.62 4.23 -14.53
CA PHE A 94 -13.73 3.90 -13.12
C PHE A 94 -12.81 4.75 -12.25
N ALA A 95 -11.55 4.94 -12.64
CA ALA A 95 -10.59 5.76 -11.91
C ALA A 95 -11.03 7.23 -11.80
N VAL A 96 -11.56 7.79 -12.89
CA VAL A 96 -12.09 9.16 -12.92
C VAL A 96 -13.31 9.29 -12.02
N GLU A 97 -14.26 8.36 -12.09
CA GLU A 97 -15.46 8.37 -11.25
C GLU A 97 -15.13 8.33 -9.75
N GLN A 98 -14.15 7.50 -9.35
CA GLN A 98 -13.70 7.45 -7.96
C GLN A 98 -13.03 8.76 -7.54
N LEU A 99 -12.20 9.35 -8.39
CA LEU A 99 -11.56 10.63 -8.10
C LEU A 99 -12.59 11.76 -7.97
N THR A 100 -13.57 11.83 -8.87
CA THR A 100 -14.66 12.80 -8.81
C THR A 100 -15.49 12.64 -7.54
N SER A 101 -15.86 11.40 -7.18
CA SER A 101 -16.58 11.08 -5.93
C SER A 101 -15.81 11.53 -4.69
N LEU A 102 -14.48 11.37 -4.67
CA LEU A 102 -13.64 11.88 -3.59
C LEU A 102 -13.68 13.42 -3.49
N LEU A 103 -13.66 14.13 -4.61
CA LEU A 103 -13.74 15.60 -4.63
C LEU A 103 -15.11 16.11 -4.14
N GLU A 104 -16.18 15.42 -4.52
CA GLU A 104 -17.54 15.69 -4.04
C GLU A 104 -17.66 15.47 -2.54
N ALA A 105 -17.15 14.34 -2.04
CA ALA A 105 -17.16 14.03 -0.60
C ALA A 105 -16.38 15.06 0.24
N GLN A 106 -15.37 15.71 -0.34
CA GLN A 106 -14.62 16.79 0.29
C GLN A 106 -15.23 18.19 0.06
N ASN A 107 -16.34 18.31 -0.67
CA ASN A 107 -17.00 19.57 -1.03
C ASN A 107 -16.08 20.58 -1.72
N VAL A 108 -15.19 20.10 -2.60
CA VAL A 108 -14.24 20.96 -3.35
C VAL A 108 -14.53 21.04 -4.85
N THR A 109 -15.58 20.37 -5.35
CA THR A 109 -15.92 20.33 -6.77
C THR A 109 -16.04 21.71 -7.41
N SER A 110 -16.57 22.71 -6.69
CA SER A 110 -16.69 24.09 -7.18
C SER A 110 -15.36 24.83 -7.37
N LYS A 111 -14.25 24.27 -6.86
CA LYS A 111 -12.89 24.82 -6.97
C LYS A 111 -12.02 24.01 -7.95
N CYS A 112 -12.54 22.90 -8.46
CA CYS A 112 -11.82 21.97 -9.31
C CYS A 112 -12.42 21.97 -10.72
N GLU A 113 -11.57 21.71 -11.71
CA GLU A 113 -12.03 21.45 -13.07
C GLU A 113 -12.67 20.05 -13.15
N GLU A 114 -13.63 19.87 -14.05
CA GLU A 114 -14.19 18.56 -14.36
C GLU A 114 -13.11 17.63 -14.94
N ILE A 115 -13.04 16.40 -14.40
CA ILE A 115 -12.02 15.42 -14.78
C ILE A 115 -12.51 14.65 -16.01
N ASN A 116 -12.21 15.18 -17.19
CA ASN A 116 -12.53 14.54 -18.46
C ASN A 116 -11.39 13.65 -18.95
N LEU A 117 -11.66 12.37 -19.18
CA LEU A 117 -10.66 11.39 -19.61
C LEU A 117 -10.18 11.65 -21.05
N ARG A 118 -8.87 11.72 -21.27
CA ARG A 118 -8.28 11.89 -22.62
C ARG A 118 -7.56 10.64 -23.11
N LYS A 119 -6.72 10.05 -22.27
CA LYS A 119 -5.89 8.90 -22.63
C LYS A 119 -5.75 7.98 -21.42
N VAL A 120 -5.74 6.67 -21.68
CA VAL A 120 -5.54 5.65 -20.65
C VAL A 120 -4.47 4.66 -21.09
N GLU A 121 -3.59 4.33 -20.17
CA GLU A 121 -2.66 3.21 -20.24
C GLU A 121 -2.90 2.34 -19.01
N ALA A 122 -2.91 1.02 -19.18
CA ALA A 122 -3.10 0.10 -18.08
C ALA A 122 -2.10 -1.05 -18.15
N LYS A 123 -1.61 -1.46 -16.98
CA LYS A 123 -0.75 -2.62 -16.81
C LYS A 123 -1.38 -3.59 -15.83
N GLN A 124 -1.48 -4.85 -16.18
CA GLN A 124 -2.00 -5.89 -15.30
C GLN A 124 -0.87 -6.56 -14.54
N TYR A 125 -1.05 -6.74 -13.23
CA TYR A 125 -0.14 -7.50 -12.39
C TYR A 125 -0.26 -8.99 -12.69
N GLN A 126 0.86 -9.67 -12.93
CA GLN A 126 0.86 -11.09 -13.24
C GLN A 126 0.60 -11.92 -11.97
N SER A 127 -0.58 -12.55 -11.91
CA SER A 127 -1.07 -13.31 -10.76
C SER A 127 -0.33 -14.62 -10.50
N SER A 128 0.42 -15.15 -11.47
CA SER A 128 1.18 -16.42 -11.35
C SER A 128 2.27 -16.41 -10.26
N LYS A 129 2.68 -15.24 -9.78
CA LYS A 129 3.61 -15.07 -8.64
C LYS A 129 2.93 -14.49 -7.39
N ILE A 130 1.63 -14.22 -7.46
CA ILE A 130 0.82 -13.73 -6.33
C ILE A 130 0.07 -14.93 -5.75
N ASN A 131 0.77 -15.74 -4.96
CA ASN A 131 0.28 -17.01 -4.37
C ASN A 131 -0.95 -16.90 -3.44
N ASN A 132 -1.60 -15.73 -3.36
CA ASN A 132 -2.65 -15.42 -2.41
C ASN A 132 -3.77 -14.54 -2.97
N LEU A 133 -3.83 -14.35 -4.30
CA LEU A 133 -5.01 -13.75 -4.91
C LEU A 133 -6.10 -14.81 -4.94
N GLY A 134 -7.28 -14.52 -4.38
CA GLY A 134 -8.45 -15.33 -4.72
C GLY A 134 -8.52 -15.40 -6.25
N ASN A 135 -8.74 -16.58 -6.82
CA ASN A 135 -8.63 -16.89 -8.26
C ASN A 135 -9.38 -15.93 -9.22
N ASN A 136 -10.16 -15.01 -8.68
CA ASN A 136 -11.09 -14.12 -9.35
C ASN A 136 -10.74 -12.62 -9.25
N THR A 137 -9.61 -12.26 -8.60
CA THR A 137 -9.20 -10.84 -8.51
C THR A 137 -8.04 -10.54 -9.44
N SER A 138 -8.16 -9.48 -10.25
CA SER A 138 -7.06 -8.94 -11.06
C SER A 138 -6.68 -7.56 -10.54
N PHE A 139 -5.37 -7.24 -10.57
CA PHE A 139 -4.87 -5.93 -10.18
C PHE A 139 -4.32 -5.23 -11.41
N PHE A 140 -4.60 -3.94 -11.50
CA PHE A 140 -4.19 -3.07 -12.59
C PHE A 140 -3.52 -1.83 -12.03
N GLU A 141 -2.47 -1.39 -12.69
CA GLU A 141 -1.94 -0.04 -12.57
C GLU A 141 -2.48 0.76 -13.75
N VAL A 142 -3.32 1.74 -13.47
CA VAL A 142 -3.99 2.56 -14.47
C VAL A 142 -3.36 3.94 -14.44
N THR A 143 -2.84 4.37 -15.58
CA THR A 143 -2.35 5.72 -15.79
C THR A 143 -3.29 6.43 -16.74
N PHE A 144 -3.88 7.54 -16.32
CA PHE A 144 -4.77 8.32 -17.17
C PHE A 144 -4.35 9.78 -17.25
N GLU A 145 -4.59 10.37 -18.42
CA GLU A 145 -4.38 11.79 -18.68
C GLU A 145 -5.74 12.47 -18.82
N VAL A 146 -5.88 13.60 -18.14
CA VAL A 146 -7.09 14.44 -18.18
C VAL A 146 -7.01 15.37 -19.38
N ALA A 147 -8.16 15.69 -19.97
CA ALA A 147 -8.29 16.66 -21.04
C ALA A 147 -7.90 18.08 -20.58
N ALA A 148 -7.83 19.01 -21.54
CA ALA A 148 -7.67 20.42 -21.21
C ALA A 148 -8.91 20.91 -20.40
N PRO A 149 -8.75 21.89 -19.49
CA PRO A 149 -7.55 22.67 -19.22
C PRO A 149 -6.53 22.00 -18.28
N ALA A 150 -6.96 21.02 -17.46
CA ALA A 150 -6.13 20.46 -16.39
C ALA A 150 -4.87 19.74 -16.91
N LYS A 151 -5.00 18.92 -17.96
CA LYS A 151 -3.89 18.13 -18.55
C LYS A 151 -3.10 17.29 -17.54
N GLY A 152 -3.70 17.01 -16.38
CA GLY A 152 -3.07 16.26 -15.29
C GLY A 152 -2.87 14.80 -15.69
N LYS A 153 -1.77 14.20 -15.22
CA LYS A 153 -1.47 12.78 -15.40
C LYS A 153 -1.47 12.11 -14.04
N PHE A 154 -2.31 11.09 -13.89
CA PHE A 154 -2.54 10.38 -12.64
C PHE A 154 -2.25 8.90 -12.81
N GLN A 155 -1.75 8.28 -11.75
CA GLN A 155 -1.53 6.85 -11.67
C GLN A 155 -2.24 6.30 -10.44
N VAL A 156 -3.04 5.26 -10.63
CA VAL A 156 -3.86 4.65 -9.57
C VAL A 156 -3.79 3.14 -9.66
N SER A 157 -3.99 2.46 -8.54
CA SER A 157 -4.12 1.01 -8.48
C SER A 157 -5.60 0.62 -8.41
N VAL A 158 -6.01 -0.28 -9.29
CA VAL A 158 -7.39 -0.75 -9.40
C VAL A 158 -7.42 -2.27 -9.23
N ALA A 159 -8.23 -2.76 -8.29
CA ALA A 159 -8.47 -4.19 -8.11
C ALA A 159 -9.87 -4.54 -8.64
N THR A 160 -9.96 -5.50 -9.54
CA THR A 160 -11.24 -6.06 -10.03
C THR A 160 -11.44 -7.42 -9.38
N ALA A 161 -12.36 -7.57 -8.44
CA ALA A 161 -12.95 -8.87 -8.18
C ALA A 161 -14.00 -9.14 -9.26
N THR A 162 -14.20 -10.39 -9.69
CA THR A 162 -15.38 -10.73 -10.50
C THR A 162 -16.61 -10.16 -9.78
N PHE A 163 -17.18 -9.08 -10.34
CA PHE A 163 -18.27 -8.20 -9.87
C PHE A 163 -18.00 -6.92 -9.04
N LEU A 164 -16.79 -6.58 -8.57
CA LEU A 164 -16.57 -5.31 -7.82
C LEU A 164 -15.17 -4.72 -8.00
N PHE A 165 -15.11 -3.41 -8.25
CA PHE A 165 -13.86 -2.63 -8.31
C PHE A 165 -13.55 -2.00 -6.94
N PHE A 166 -12.32 -2.17 -6.44
CA PHE A 166 -11.86 -1.58 -5.16
C PHE A 166 -10.65 -0.63 -5.37
N PHE A 167 -10.65 0.48 -4.62
CA PHE A 167 -9.57 1.46 -4.55
C PHE A 167 -8.79 1.27 -3.24
N PHE A 168 -7.46 1.30 -3.28
CA PHE A 168 -6.56 1.16 -2.11
C PHE A 168 -5.56 2.32 -2.04
#